data_AF-A0A965ZYJ9-F1
#
_entry.id   AF-A0A965ZYJ9-F1
#
_cell.length_a   1.000
_cell.length_b   1.000
_cell.length_c   1.000
_cell.angle_alpha   90.00
_cell.angle_beta   90.00
_cell.angle_gamma   90.00
#
_symmetry.space_group_name_H-M   'P 1'
#
loop_
_entity.id
_entity.type
_entity.pdbx_description
1 polymer ?
#
loop_
_entity_poly.entity_id
_entity_poly.type
_entity_poly.pdbx_seq_one_letter_code
_entity_poly.pdbx_strand_id
1 'polypeptide(L)'
;MTRAVSRTRPQDVSPLEPAEFGIAFQLALDAGQSSDNASSSSPYERASFALKGYFADRTDTFVSADVRFQALMDLYTRDILVDWVRFGSGGSVRTEIHPAVLDVASRLRLSSNGKFPVRKFLEDVTQTARRNYADLDQWPLGDFS
;
A
#
# COMPACT_ATOMS: atom_id res chain seq x y z
N MET A 1 -15.65 -13.82 -30.89
CA MET A 1 -15.67 -14.54 -29.60
C MET A 1 -15.04 -13.63 -28.56
N THR A 2 -15.85 -12.95 -27.75
CA THR A 2 -15.36 -11.97 -26.77
C THR A 2 -15.10 -12.69 -25.45
N ARG A 3 -13.83 -12.88 -25.10
CA ARG A 3 -13.40 -13.51 -23.85
C ARG A 3 -13.83 -12.61 -22.69
N ALA A 4 -14.77 -13.06 -21.87
CA ALA A 4 -15.13 -12.38 -20.64
C ALA A 4 -13.87 -12.33 -19.75
N VAL A 5 -13.32 -11.13 -19.57
CA VAL A 5 -12.33 -10.89 -18.53
C VAL A 5 -13.08 -11.03 -17.21
N SER A 6 -12.92 -12.16 -16.55
CA SER A 6 -13.39 -12.35 -15.18
C SER A 6 -12.77 -11.25 -14.33
N ARG A 7 -13.54 -10.21 -14.04
CA ARG A 7 -13.16 -9.20 -13.06
C ARG A 7 -13.16 -9.90 -11.71
N THR A 8 -11.99 -10.30 -11.24
CA THR A 8 -11.79 -10.75 -9.87
C THR A 8 -12.41 -9.69 -8.96
N ARG A 9 -13.40 -10.06 -8.15
CA ARG A 9 -14.03 -9.09 -7.26
C ARG A 9 -12.97 -8.63 -6.25
N PRO A 10 -12.88 -7.34 -5.90
CA PRO A 10 -11.87 -6.81 -4.96
C PRO A 10 -11.84 -7.49 -3.57
N GLN A 11 -12.83 -8.32 -3.26
CA GLN A 11 -12.97 -9.06 -2.01
C GLN A 11 -12.43 -10.51 -2.06
N ASP A 12 -12.02 -10.97 -3.25
CA ASP A 12 -11.51 -12.32 -3.54
C ASP A 12 -9.98 -12.32 -3.81
N VAL A 13 -9.31 -11.21 -3.53
CA VAL A 13 -7.86 -11.08 -3.66
C VAL A 13 -7.16 -11.74 -2.47
N SER A 14 -6.27 -12.68 -2.78
CA SER A 14 -5.50 -13.46 -1.81
C SER A 14 -4.71 -12.56 -0.86
N PRO A 15 -4.57 -12.94 0.42
CA PRO A 15 -3.63 -12.29 1.31
C PRO A 15 -2.21 -12.37 0.73
N LEU A 16 -1.43 -11.34 0.97
CA LEU A 16 -0.04 -11.23 0.54
C LEU A 16 0.88 -11.46 1.73
N GLU A 17 2.02 -12.09 1.50
CA GLU A 17 3.08 -12.16 2.50
C GLU A 17 3.53 -10.72 2.85
N PRO A 18 3.52 -10.32 4.13
CA PRO A 18 3.79 -8.94 4.52
C PRO A 18 5.12 -8.39 4.00
N ALA A 19 6.19 -9.19 4.10
CA ALA A 19 7.51 -8.81 3.62
C ALA A 19 7.53 -8.60 2.11
N GLU A 20 6.84 -9.46 1.35
CA GLU A 20 6.75 -9.36 -0.09
C GLU A 20 5.95 -8.12 -0.53
N PHE A 21 4.81 -7.88 0.13
CA PHE A 21 4.01 -6.70 -0.13
C PHE A 21 4.76 -5.42 0.22
N GLY A 22 5.51 -5.39 1.33
CA GLY A 22 6.30 -4.23 1.71
C GLY A 22 7.38 -3.86 0.70
N ILE A 23 8.11 -4.85 0.17
CA ILE A 23 9.11 -4.64 -0.89
C ILE A 23 8.44 -4.11 -2.15
N ALA A 24 7.36 -4.76 -2.60
CA ALA A 24 6.62 -4.37 -3.78
C ALA A 24 6.05 -2.94 -3.65
N PHE A 25 5.54 -2.60 -2.46
CA PHE A 25 4.97 -1.29 -2.17
C PHE A 25 6.03 -0.19 -2.23
N GLN A 26 7.21 -0.39 -1.65
CA GLN A 26 8.30 0.60 -1.73
C GLN A 26 8.77 0.79 -3.18
N LEU A 27 8.90 -0.29 -3.96
CA LEU A 27 9.24 -0.20 -5.38
C LEU A 27 8.19 0.61 -6.17
N ALA A 28 6.92 0.42 -5.86
CA ALA A 28 5.81 1.15 -6.47
C ALA A 28 5.83 2.64 -6.12
N LEU A 29 6.11 2.99 -4.85
CA LEU A 29 6.29 4.38 -4.42
C LEU A 29 7.46 5.05 -5.14
N ASP A 30 8.63 4.41 -5.15
CA ASP A 30 9.84 4.93 -5.79
C ASP A 30 9.59 5.16 -7.31
N ALA A 31 8.93 4.22 -7.97
CA ALA A 31 8.56 4.34 -9.39
C ALA A 31 7.54 5.47 -9.64
N GLY A 32 6.57 5.65 -8.74
CA GLY A 32 5.61 6.74 -8.82
C GLY A 32 6.26 8.12 -8.67
N GLN A 33 7.26 8.24 -7.80
CA GLN A 33 7.98 9.48 -7.50
C GLN A 33 9.08 9.82 -8.52
N SER A 34 9.59 8.85 -9.28
CA SER A 34 10.65 9.09 -10.27
C SER A 34 10.22 10.07 -11.37
N SER A 35 11.02 11.14 -11.53
CA SER A 35 10.90 12.13 -12.61
C SER A 35 11.48 11.66 -13.94
N ASP A 36 12.32 10.62 -13.91
CA ASP A 36 13.17 10.22 -15.04
C ASP A 36 12.39 9.49 -16.14
N ASN A 37 11.15 9.07 -15.85
CA ASN A 37 10.21 8.50 -16.81
C ASN A 37 9.13 9.51 -17.23
N ALA A 38 9.55 10.69 -17.70
CA ALA A 38 8.70 11.76 -18.25
C ALA A 38 7.97 11.40 -19.58
N SER A 39 7.82 10.11 -19.89
CA SER A 39 6.98 9.63 -20.99
C SER A 39 5.55 9.43 -20.48
N SER A 40 4.68 10.44 -20.67
CA SER A 40 3.20 10.41 -20.71
C SER A 40 2.41 9.60 -19.67
N SER A 41 3.05 8.99 -18.68
CA SER A 41 2.48 8.03 -17.74
C SER A 41 2.31 8.71 -16.39
N SER A 42 1.13 8.55 -15.81
CA SER A 42 0.80 9.08 -14.49
C SER A 42 1.66 8.40 -13.41
N PRO A 43 1.89 9.04 -12.24
CA PRO A 43 2.57 8.41 -11.11
C PRO A 43 1.97 7.05 -10.74
N TYR A 44 0.64 6.93 -10.84
CA TYR A 44 -0.08 5.70 -10.59
C TYR A 44 0.28 4.60 -11.61
N GLU A 45 0.28 4.92 -12.90
CA GLU A 45 0.65 3.95 -13.94
C GLU A 45 2.08 3.44 -13.73
N ARG A 46 3.03 4.31 -13.40
CA ARG A 46 4.41 3.90 -13.09
C ARG A 46 4.47 2.93 -11.90
N ALA A 47 3.73 3.23 -10.83
CA ALA A 47 3.62 2.35 -9.67
C ALA A 47 3.02 0.98 -10.04
N SER A 48 1.93 0.96 -10.80
CA SER A 48 1.27 -0.27 -11.26
C SER A 48 2.19 -1.12 -12.16
N PHE A 49 2.96 -0.48 -13.06
CA PHE A 49 3.98 -1.17 -13.86
C PHE A 49 5.09 -1.77 -13.01
N ALA A 50 5.56 -1.08 -11.97
CA ALA A 50 6.55 -1.61 -11.04
C ALA A 50 6.03 -2.83 -10.27
N LEU A 51 4.78 -2.77 -9.77
CA LEU A 51 4.11 -3.91 -9.13
C LEU A 51 3.99 -5.10 -10.09
N LYS A 52 3.56 -4.83 -11.33
CA LYS A 52 3.45 -5.87 -12.36
C LYS A 52 4.80 -6.50 -12.67
N GLY A 53 5.86 -5.70 -12.76
CA GLY A 53 7.22 -6.18 -12.96
C GLY A 53 7.71 -7.05 -11.81
N TYR A 54 7.40 -6.69 -10.57
CA TYR A 54 7.80 -7.44 -9.36
C TYR A 54 7.09 -8.79 -9.24
N PHE A 55 5.79 -8.84 -9.48
CA PHE A 55 5.01 -10.08 -9.36
C PHE A 55 5.07 -10.95 -10.63
N ALA A 56 5.53 -10.40 -11.76
CA ALA A 56 5.71 -11.07 -13.04
C ALA A 56 4.46 -11.88 -13.44
N ASP A 57 4.57 -13.22 -13.51
CA ASP A 57 3.51 -14.12 -13.96
C ASP A 57 2.42 -14.40 -12.90
N ARG A 58 2.61 -13.93 -11.66
CA ARG A 58 1.66 -14.12 -10.55
C ARG A 58 0.53 -13.10 -10.64
N THR A 59 -0.33 -13.28 -11.63
CA THR A 59 -1.40 -12.32 -11.98
C THR A 59 -2.32 -12.00 -10.81
N ASP A 60 -2.76 -13.01 -10.04
CA ASP A 60 -3.66 -12.78 -8.91
C ASP A 60 -2.97 -12.03 -7.76
N THR A 61 -1.70 -12.30 -7.52
CA THR A 61 -0.85 -11.61 -6.53
C THR A 61 -0.64 -10.16 -6.95
N PHE A 62 -0.36 -9.91 -8.23
CA PHE A 62 -0.29 -8.57 -8.80
C PHE A 62 -1.60 -7.79 -8.60
N VAL A 63 -2.74 -8.37 -8.97
CA VAL A 63 -4.05 -7.71 -8.81
C VAL A 63 -4.34 -7.41 -7.35
N SER A 64 -4.02 -8.33 -6.44
CA SER A 64 -4.13 -8.10 -4.99
C SER A 64 -3.27 -6.92 -4.54
N ALA A 65 -2.00 -6.89 -4.95
CA ALA A 65 -1.07 -5.84 -4.59
C ALA A 65 -1.48 -4.47 -5.15
N ASP A 66 -1.91 -4.41 -6.41
CA ASP A 66 -2.33 -3.19 -7.10
C ASP A 66 -3.57 -2.56 -6.42
N VAL A 67 -4.59 -3.37 -6.12
CA VAL A 67 -5.80 -2.86 -5.45
C VAL A 67 -5.49 -2.41 -4.02
N ARG A 68 -4.61 -3.12 -3.29
CA ARG A 68 -4.19 -2.72 -1.93
C ARG A 68 -3.33 -1.45 -1.95
N PHE A 69 -2.48 -1.29 -2.96
CA PHE A 69 -1.73 -0.07 -3.19
C PHE A 69 -2.67 1.11 -3.44
N GLN A 70 -3.65 0.97 -4.34
CA GLN A 70 -4.69 1.99 -4.56
C GLN A 70 -5.42 2.37 -3.27
N ALA A 71 -5.82 1.37 -2.48
CA ALA A 71 -6.53 1.58 -1.24
C ALA A 71 -5.67 2.32 -0.20
N LEU A 72 -4.37 2.02 -0.10
CA LEU A 72 -3.44 2.75 0.77
C LEU A 72 -3.24 4.19 0.29
N MET A 73 -3.11 4.41 -1.02
CA MET A 73 -2.99 5.76 -1.58
C MET A 73 -4.26 6.59 -1.37
N ASP A 74 -5.46 5.99 -1.41
CA ASP A 74 -6.72 6.66 -1.06
C ASP A 74 -6.76 7.09 0.42
N LEU A 75 -6.19 6.30 1.33
CA LEU A 75 -6.07 6.70 2.73
C LEU A 75 -5.03 7.80 2.94
N TYR A 76 -3.88 7.68 2.25
CA TYR A 76 -2.80 8.66 2.31
C TYR A 76 -3.25 10.03 1.78
N THR A 77 -3.90 10.08 0.62
CA THR A 77 -4.38 11.33 -0.01
C THR A 77 -5.53 12.01 0.76
N ARG A 78 -6.12 11.32 1.74
CA ARG A 78 -7.14 11.85 2.66
C ARG A 78 -6.57 12.19 4.03
N ASP A 79 -5.25 12.22 4.18
CA ASP A 79 -4.52 12.48 5.41
C ASP A 79 -4.81 11.49 6.56
N ILE A 80 -5.38 10.31 6.25
CA ILE A 80 -5.72 9.29 7.27
C ILE A 80 -4.45 8.57 7.76
N LEU A 81 -3.44 8.44 6.91
CA LEU A 81 -2.18 7.76 7.24
C LEU A 81 -1.08 8.71 7.69
N VAL A 82 -1.34 10.00 7.88
CA VAL A 82 -0.29 11.00 8.13
C VAL A 82 0.62 10.64 9.32
N ASP A 83 0.04 10.11 10.40
CA ASP A 83 0.76 9.66 11.61
C ASP A 83 1.58 8.38 11.40
N TRP A 84 1.30 7.67 10.32
CA TRP A 84 1.91 6.39 9.96
C TRP A 84 2.89 6.51 8.78
N VAL A 85 3.17 7.73 8.35
CA VAL A 85 4.11 8.03 7.27
C VAL A 85 5.16 9.01 7.76
N ARG A 86 6.43 8.66 7.56
CA ARG A 86 7.55 9.59 7.73
C ARG A 86 7.87 10.20 6.39
N PHE A 87 7.78 11.53 6.34
CA PHE A 87 8.27 12.30 5.23
C PHE A 87 9.75 12.56 5.44
N GLY A 88 10.55 12.08 4.51
CA GLY A 88 11.93 12.49 4.44
C GLY A 88 12.07 14.01 4.33
N SER A 89 12.87 14.60 5.21
CA SER A 89 13.22 16.03 5.14
C SER A 89 14.62 16.18 4.57
N GLY A 90 14.74 16.93 3.47
CA GLY A 90 16.00 17.12 2.73
C GLY A 90 16.15 16.20 1.52
N GLY A 91 16.89 16.66 0.51
CA GLY A 91 16.90 16.18 -0.89
C GLY A 91 17.32 14.74 -1.18
N SER A 92 17.26 13.81 -0.21
CA SER A 92 17.56 12.40 -0.40
C SER A 92 16.76 11.43 0.51
N VAL A 93 15.80 11.90 1.31
CA VAL A 93 15.10 11.00 2.24
C VAL A 93 13.77 10.54 1.63
N ARG A 94 13.61 9.22 1.51
CA ARG A 94 12.43 8.56 0.92
C ARG A 94 11.20 8.74 1.82
N THR A 95 10.01 8.73 1.23
CA THR A 95 8.77 8.58 2.00
C THR A 95 8.74 7.15 2.57
N GLU A 96 8.66 7.02 3.89
CA GLU A 96 8.62 5.73 4.58
C GLU A 96 7.25 5.53 5.23
N ILE A 97 6.65 4.36 5.03
CA ILE A 97 5.40 3.98 5.68
C ILE A 97 5.71 3.00 6.83
N HIS A 98 5.04 3.15 7.96
CA HIS A 98 5.22 2.26 9.09
C HIS A 98 4.95 0.80 8.68
N PRO A 99 5.84 -0.15 9.00
CA PRO A 99 5.67 -1.55 8.62
C PRO A 99 4.34 -2.20 9.06
N ALA A 100 3.79 -1.80 10.22
CA ALA A 100 2.48 -2.26 10.69
C ALA A 100 1.32 -1.93 9.73
N VAL A 101 1.40 -0.80 9.01
CA VAL A 101 0.43 -0.45 7.95
C VAL A 101 0.49 -1.49 6.84
N LEU A 102 1.69 -1.86 6.41
CA LEU A 102 1.91 -2.80 5.32
C LEU A 102 1.52 -4.23 5.75
N ASP A 103 1.82 -4.64 6.97
CA ASP A 103 1.41 -5.92 7.55
C ASP A 103 -0.11 -6.09 7.58
N VAL A 104 -0.82 -5.06 8.04
CA VAL A 104 -2.28 -5.10 8.08
C VAL A 104 -2.84 -5.00 6.67
N ALA A 105 -2.28 -4.13 5.83
CA ALA A 105 -2.70 -3.96 4.45
C ALA A 105 -2.48 -5.22 3.61
N SER A 106 -1.50 -6.07 3.91
CA SER A 106 -1.26 -7.31 3.15
C SER A 106 -2.34 -8.37 3.39
N ARG A 107 -2.96 -8.36 4.58
CA ARG A 107 -3.89 -9.42 5.04
C ARG A 107 -5.35 -8.97 5.22
N LEU A 108 -5.60 -7.71 5.53
CA LEU A 108 -6.96 -7.25 5.85
C LEU A 108 -7.85 -7.34 4.61
N ARG A 109 -9.05 -7.89 4.76
CA ARG A 109 -9.99 -7.97 3.64
C ARG A 109 -10.48 -6.58 3.23
N LEU A 110 -10.45 -6.29 1.93
CA LEU A 110 -11.04 -5.09 1.38
C LEU A 110 -12.57 -5.21 1.29
N SER A 111 -13.25 -4.07 1.36
CA SER A 111 -14.68 -3.99 1.02
C SER A 111 -14.93 -4.34 -0.45
N SER A 112 -16.21 -4.55 -0.82
CA SER A 112 -16.62 -4.82 -2.20
C SER A 112 -16.15 -3.76 -3.21
N ASN A 113 -15.91 -2.53 -2.72
CA ASN A 113 -15.47 -1.39 -3.53
C ASN A 113 -13.95 -1.20 -3.50
N GLY A 114 -13.19 -2.19 -3.01
CA GLY A 114 -11.72 -2.15 -2.97
C GLY A 114 -11.15 -1.23 -1.89
N LYS A 115 -11.94 -0.81 -0.90
CA LYS A 115 -11.49 0.10 0.17
C LYS A 115 -11.27 -0.62 1.49
N PHE A 116 -10.29 -0.17 2.27
CA PHE A 116 -10.14 -0.61 3.66
C PHE A 116 -11.30 -0.07 4.53
N PRO A 117 -11.85 -0.89 5.44
CA PRO A 117 -12.73 -0.39 6.49
C PRO A 117 -11.91 0.44 7.49
N VAL A 118 -11.85 1.76 7.28
CA VAL A 118 -10.90 2.70 7.91
C VAL A 118 -10.72 2.47 9.42
N ARG A 119 -11.82 2.48 10.19
CA ARG A 119 -11.75 2.31 11.65
C ARG A 119 -11.07 0.99 12.04
N LYS A 120 -11.54 -0.12 11.48
CA LYS A 120 -10.97 -1.45 11.74
C LYS A 120 -9.50 -1.53 11.29
N PHE A 121 -9.19 -0.93 10.14
CA PHE A 121 -7.81 -0.89 9.63
C PHE A 121 -6.86 -0.20 10.61
N LEU A 122 -7.20 1.00 11.09
CA LEU A 122 -6.36 1.74 12.04
C LEU A 122 -6.27 1.06 13.41
N GLU A 123 -7.36 0.46 13.89
CA GLU A 123 -7.36 -0.36 15.11
C GLU A 123 -6.37 -1.55 14.98
N ASP A 124 -6.43 -2.28 13.86
CA ASP A 124 -5.55 -3.42 13.58
C ASP A 124 -4.08 -2.97 13.40
N VAL A 125 -3.85 -1.81 12.76
CA VAL A 125 -2.51 -1.21 12.59
C VAL A 125 -1.92 -0.86 13.95
N THR A 126 -2.67 -0.15 14.79
CA THR A 126 -2.24 0.24 16.14
C THR A 126 -1.91 -0.99 16.99
N GLN A 127 -2.76 -2.02 16.94
CA GLN A 127 -2.53 -3.25 17.67
C GLN A 127 -1.29 -4.01 17.16
N THR A 128 -1.11 -4.07 15.84
CA THR A 128 0.06 -4.73 15.22
C THR A 128 1.35 -3.99 15.58
N ALA A 129 1.32 -2.67 15.49
CA ALA A 129 2.43 -1.80 15.83
C ALA A 129 2.87 -2.01 17.29
N ARG A 130 1.93 -1.91 18.25
CA ARG A 130 2.21 -2.15 19.68
C ARG A 130 2.76 -3.54 20.00
N ARG A 131 2.39 -4.56 19.22
CA ARG A 131 2.79 -5.96 19.49
C ARG A 131 4.16 -6.31 18.91
N ASN A 132 4.43 -5.83 17.70
CA ASN A 132 5.53 -6.33 16.89
C ASN A 132 6.65 -5.30 16.69
N TYR A 133 6.40 -4.02 16.97
CA TYR A 133 7.28 -2.92 16.63
C TYR A 133 7.55 -2.07 17.87
N ALA A 134 8.78 -2.17 18.39
CA ALA A 134 9.22 -1.46 19.60
C ALA A 134 9.47 0.04 19.35
N ASP A 135 9.47 0.47 18.09
CA ASP A 135 9.72 1.84 17.65
C ASP A 135 8.46 2.69 17.54
N LEU A 136 7.30 2.21 17.99
CA LEU A 136 6.03 2.94 17.93
C LEU A 136 6.16 4.38 18.44
N ASP A 137 6.90 4.57 19.54
CA ASP A 137 7.13 5.88 20.18
C ASP A 137 7.98 6.84 19.33
N GLN A 138 8.65 6.33 18.29
CA GLN A 138 9.45 7.13 17.37
C GLN A 138 8.63 7.59 16.15
N TRP A 139 7.42 7.08 15.97
CA TRP A 139 6.50 7.55 14.92
C TRP A 139 5.69 8.72 15.47
N PRO A 140 5.35 9.72 14.63
CA PRO A 140 4.48 10.81 15.03
C PRO A 140 3.07 10.26 15.23
N LEU A 141 2.80 9.63 16.37
CA LEU A 141 1.46 9.22 16.74
C LEU A 141 0.72 10.50 17.13
N GLY A 142 -0.06 11.06 16.22
CA GLY A 142 -1.05 12.07 16.59
C GLY A 142 -1.88 11.59 17.77
N ASP A 143 -2.21 12.49 18.70
CA ASP A 143 -3.12 12.19 19.80
C ASP A 143 -4.48 11.77 19.20
N PHE A 144 -4.81 10.48 19.33
CA PHE A 144 -6.14 9.95 18.97
C PHE A 144 -7.14 10.27 20.09
N SER A 145 -7.37 11.56 20.33
CA SER A 145 -8.39 12.08 21.26
C SER A 145 -9.66 12.49 20.55
#